data_AF-A0A286TBD9-F1
#
_entry.id   AF-A0A286TBD9-F1
#
_cell.length_a   1.000
_cell.length_b   1.000
_cell.length_c   1.000
_cell.angle_alpha   90.00
_cell.angle_beta   90.00
_cell.angle_gamma   90.00
#
_symmetry.space_group_name_H-M   'P 1'
#
loop_
_entity.id
_entity.type
_entity.pdbx_description
1 polymer ?
#
loop_
_entity_poly.entity_id
_entity_poly.type
_entity_poly.pdbx_seq_one_letter_code
_entity_poly.pdbx_strand_id
1 'polypeptide(L)'
;MPKVKLNLAGFRQVRQSAGAMHVITEQAKRIADTANELAQTKNAHYDHAVAHATDHGAVALATTKGSVAAAFDNAKHNTLLKAVKQQ
;
A
#
# COMPACT_ATOMS: atom_id res chain seq x y z
N MET A 1 -24.12 32.16 10.12
CA MET A 1 -23.16 31.05 10.27
C MET A 1 -21.84 31.45 9.63
N PRO A 2 -20.71 31.47 10.36
CA PRO A 2 -19.42 31.76 9.75
C PRO A 2 -19.05 30.67 8.75
N LYS A 3 -18.64 31.08 7.55
CA LYS A 3 -18.27 30.17 6.45
C LYS A 3 -16.86 29.66 6.72
N VAL A 4 -16.75 28.51 7.40
CA VAL A 4 -15.45 27.87 7.66
C VAL A 4 -14.88 27.38 6.32
N LYS A 5 -13.76 27.96 5.89
CA LYS A 5 -13.02 27.49 4.72
C LYS A 5 -12.04 26.41 5.15
N LEU A 6 -12.10 25.25 4.49
CA LEU A 6 -11.13 24.18 4.70
C LEU A 6 -9.75 24.65 4.22
N ASN A 7 -8.77 24.65 5.12
CA ASN A 7 -7.37 24.84 4.74
C ASN A 7 -6.85 23.57 4.09
N LEU A 8 -6.96 23.49 2.76
CA LEU A 8 -6.53 22.33 1.98
C LEU A 8 -5.02 22.05 2.14
N ALA A 9 -4.20 23.10 2.24
CA ALA A 9 -2.75 22.96 2.40
C ALA A 9 -2.40 22.36 3.77
N GLY A 10 -3.01 22.87 4.85
CA GLY A 10 -2.83 22.31 6.20
C GLY A 10 -3.34 20.87 6.31
N PHE A 11 -4.48 20.57 5.68
CA PHE A 11 -5.00 19.20 5.62
C PHE A 11 -4.05 18.25 4.86
N ARG A 12 -3.47 18.70 3.75
CA ARG A 12 -2.47 17.94 2.98
C ARG A 12 -1.22 17.66 3.83
N GLN A 13 -0.70 18.65 4.55
CA GLN A 13 0.45 18.49 5.43
C GLN A 13 0.22 17.42 6.50
N VAL A 14 -0.96 17.39 7.12
CA VAL A 14 -1.31 16.35 8.10
C VAL A 14 -1.29 14.95 7.45
N ARG A 15 -1.84 14.81 6.24
CA ARG A 15 -1.84 13.54 5.49
C ARG A 15 -0.47 13.11 4.96
N GLN A 16 0.49 14.03 4.94
CA GLN A 16 1.90 13.81 4.57
C GLN A 16 2.82 13.75 5.80
N SER A 17 2.27 13.83 7.00
CA SER A 17 3.06 13.78 8.23
C SER A 17 3.79 12.44 8.34
N ALA A 18 4.95 12.45 9.01
CA ALA A 18 5.77 11.25 9.20
C ALA A 18 4.97 10.09 9.82
N GLY A 19 4.11 10.37 10.80
CA GLY A 19 3.22 9.37 11.40
C GLY A 19 2.23 8.76 10.40
N ALA A 20 1.58 9.60 9.57
CA ALA A 20 0.68 9.11 8.54
C ALA A 20 1.42 8.27 7.48
N MET A 21 2.59 8.72 7.03
CA MET A 21 3.43 8.00 6.07
C MET A 21 3.91 6.65 6.62
N HIS A 22 4.27 6.59 7.90
CA HIS A 22 4.65 5.35 8.56
C HIS A 22 3.49 4.35 8.58
N VAL A 23 2.31 4.77 9.03
CA VAL A 23 1.11 3.90 9.09
C VAL A 23 0.74 3.36 7.70
N ILE A 24 0.78 4.20 6.66
CA ILE A 24 0.47 3.78 5.29
C ILE A 24 1.54 2.79 4.77
N THR A 25 2.81 2.99 5.11
CA THR A 25 3.90 2.06 4.78
C THR A 25 3.70 0.71 5.45
N GLU A 26 3.41 0.70 6.76
CA GLU A 26 3.12 -0.53 7.51
C GLU A 26 1.92 -1.28 6.94
N GLN A 27 0.89 -0.57 6.48
CA GLN A 27 -0.25 -1.22 5.84
C GLN A 27 0.16 -1.90 4.52
N ALA A 28 0.95 -1.24 3.68
CA ALA A 28 1.46 -1.85 2.44
C ALA A 28 2.36 -3.07 2.73
N LYS A 29 3.21 -2.98 3.75
CA LYS A 29 4.01 -4.10 4.23
C LYS A 29 3.12 -5.28 4.65
N ARG A 30 2.09 -5.04 5.46
CA ARG A 30 1.14 -6.08 5.87
C ARG A 30 0.44 -6.74 4.68
N ILE A 31 0.03 -5.97 3.67
CA ILE A 31 -0.57 -6.54 2.44
C ILE A 31 0.45 -7.47 1.76
N ALA A 32 1.70 -7.04 1.62
CA ALA A 32 2.75 -7.85 1.00
C ALA A 32 3.05 -9.11 1.81
N ASP A 33 3.13 -9.00 3.14
CA ASP A 33 3.34 -10.13 4.05
C ASP A 33 2.20 -11.16 3.92
N THR A 34 0.94 -10.72 3.97
CA THR A 34 -0.21 -11.62 3.74
C THR A 34 -0.21 -12.21 2.34
N ALA A 35 0.17 -11.45 1.31
CA ALA A 35 0.28 -11.98 -0.05
C ALA A 35 1.37 -13.05 -0.17
N ASN A 36 2.48 -12.91 0.56
CA ASN A 36 3.54 -13.94 0.65
C ASN A 36 3.03 -15.22 1.32
N GLU A 37 2.21 -15.11 2.38
CA GLU A 37 1.58 -16.27 3.02
C GLU A 37 0.57 -16.98 2.11
N LEU A 38 -0.13 -16.22 1.25
CA LEU A 38 -1.11 -16.75 0.31
C LEU A 38 -0.51 -17.26 -1.01
N ALA A 39 0.78 -17.03 -1.24
CA ALA A 39 1.44 -17.37 -2.50
C ALA A 39 1.43 -18.89 -2.73
N GLN A 40 1.07 -19.30 -3.94
CA GLN A 40 0.98 -20.73 -4.31
C GLN A 40 2.08 -21.14 -5.29
N THR A 41 2.71 -20.16 -5.94
CA THR A 41 3.78 -20.36 -6.90
C THR A 41 5.14 -20.37 -6.19
N LYS A 42 5.96 -21.39 -6.50
CA LYS A 42 7.32 -21.47 -5.96
C LYS A 42 8.13 -20.21 -6.30
N ASN A 43 8.85 -19.68 -5.32
CA ASN A 43 9.67 -18.46 -5.41
C ASN A 43 8.87 -17.16 -5.71
N ALA A 44 7.54 -17.17 -5.60
CA ALA A 44 6.78 -15.93 -5.60
C ALA A 44 7.11 -15.14 -4.33
N HIS A 45 7.50 -13.89 -4.52
CA HIS A 45 7.79 -12.98 -3.43
C HIS A 45 7.19 -11.60 -3.73
N TYR A 46 6.31 -11.16 -2.84
CA TYR A 46 5.68 -9.85 -2.84
C TYR A 46 6.47 -8.93 -1.93
N ASP A 47 6.65 -7.70 -2.38
CA ASP A 47 7.34 -6.65 -1.63
C ASP A 47 6.45 -5.41 -1.51
N HIS A 48 6.94 -4.38 -0.83
CA HIS A 48 6.26 -3.13 -0.63
C HIS A 48 7.16 -1.93 -0.94
N ALA A 49 6.57 -0.87 -1.47
CA ALA A 49 7.22 0.42 -1.62
C ALA A 49 6.82 1.33 -0.46
N VAL A 50 7.81 1.98 0.14
CA VAL A 50 7.64 2.97 1.21
C VAL A 50 6.73 4.10 0.76
N ALA A 51 5.94 4.65 1.70
CA ALA A 51 5.04 5.76 1.41
C ALA A 51 5.79 6.96 0.83
N HIS A 52 5.24 7.54 -0.23
CA HIS A 52 5.71 8.80 -0.83
C HIS A 52 4.58 9.83 -0.82
N ALA A 53 4.95 11.10 -0.67
CA ALA A 53 4.01 12.20 -0.71
C ALA A 53 3.48 12.42 -2.14
N THR A 54 2.20 12.79 -2.23
CA THR A 54 1.51 13.12 -3.47
C THR A 54 0.70 14.40 -3.29
N ASP A 55 0.16 14.96 -4.37
CA ASP A 55 -0.76 16.10 -4.29
C ASP A 55 -2.06 15.79 -3.51
N HIS A 56 -2.33 14.55 -3.16
CA HIS A 56 -3.52 14.21 -2.36
C HIS A 56 -3.19 13.83 -0.92
N GLY A 57 -1.94 13.53 -0.59
CA GLY A 57 -1.53 13.05 0.73
C GLY A 57 -0.28 12.20 0.61
N ALA A 58 -0.39 10.90 0.92
CA ALA A 58 0.69 9.94 0.74
C ALA A 58 0.15 8.60 0.19
N VAL A 59 1.00 7.86 -0.51
CA VAL A 59 0.68 6.54 -1.09
C VAL A 59 1.85 5.58 -0.85
N ALA A 60 1.55 4.37 -0.41
CA ALA A 60 2.46 3.22 -0.41
C ALA A 60 1.85 2.10 -1.28
N LEU A 61 2.67 1.15 -1.73
CA LEU A 61 2.22 0.09 -2.63
C LEU A 61 2.70 -1.27 -2.12
N ALA A 62 1.83 -2.28 -2.13
CA ALA A 62 2.25 -3.67 -2.18
C ALA A 62 2.41 -4.08 -3.65
N THR A 63 3.48 -4.79 -3.98
CA THR A 63 3.89 -4.98 -5.37
C THR A 63 4.50 -6.36 -5.62
N THR A 64 4.39 -6.80 -6.87
CA THR A 64 5.10 -7.96 -7.41
C THR A 64 6.44 -7.55 -8.06
N LYS A 65 6.75 -6.25 -8.08
CA LYS A 65 7.96 -5.74 -8.73
C LYS A 65 9.19 -6.37 -8.10
N GLY A 66 10.08 -6.91 -8.94
CA GLY A 66 11.24 -7.67 -8.49
C GLY A 66 11.03 -9.19 -8.46
N SER A 67 9.79 -9.68 -8.59
CA SER A 67 9.49 -11.11 -8.70
C SER A 67 8.53 -11.41 -9.86
N VAL A 68 9.08 -11.95 -10.94
CA VAL A 68 8.28 -12.45 -12.08
C VAL A 68 7.34 -13.58 -11.63
N ALA A 69 7.79 -14.44 -10.70
CA ALA A 69 6.97 -15.49 -10.12
C ALA A 69 5.76 -14.92 -9.36
N ALA A 70 5.93 -13.82 -8.61
CA ALA A 70 4.82 -13.14 -7.95
C ALA A 70 3.84 -12.50 -8.94
N ALA A 71 4.33 -12.00 -10.08
CA ALA A 71 3.46 -11.48 -11.13
C ALA A 71 2.55 -12.58 -11.71
N PHE A 72 3.13 -13.75 -12.01
CA PHE A 72 2.36 -14.91 -12.46
C PHE A 72 1.40 -15.44 -11.39
N ASP A 73 1.87 -15.55 -10.15
CA ASP A 73 1.07 -15.98 -9.01
C ASP A 73 -0.15 -15.07 -8.83
N ASN A 74 0.06 -13.75 -8.79
CA ASN A 74 -1.01 -12.79 -8.64
C ASN A 74 -2.00 -12.83 -9.82
N ALA A 75 -1.51 -12.92 -11.05
CA ALA A 75 -2.36 -12.98 -12.23
C ALA A 75 -3.26 -14.23 -12.24
N LYS A 76 -2.73 -15.36 -11.77
CA LYS A 76 -3.47 -16.63 -11.73
C LYS A 76 -4.38 -16.76 -10.52
N HIS A 77 -3.97 -16.25 -9.36
CA HIS A 77 -4.61 -16.53 -8.08
C HIS A 77 -5.26 -15.31 -7.42
N ASN A 78 -5.12 -14.12 -8.00
CA ASN A 78 -5.58 -12.83 -7.45
C ASN A 78 -5.06 -12.60 -6.02
N THR A 79 -3.80 -12.96 -5.78
CA THR A 79 -3.20 -13.04 -4.45
C THR A 79 -3.21 -11.70 -3.72
N LEU A 80 -2.85 -10.59 -4.37
CA LEU A 80 -2.91 -9.25 -3.76
C LEU A 80 -4.34 -8.81 -3.43
N LEU A 81 -5.31 -9.12 -4.30
CA LEU A 81 -6.71 -8.80 -4.04
C LEU A 81 -7.24 -9.57 -2.81
N LYS A 82 -6.83 -10.83 -2.66
CA LYS A 82 -7.18 -11.63 -1.48
C LYS A 82 -6.50 -11.11 -0.21
N ALA A 83 -5.23 -10.73 -0.30
CA ALA A 83 -4.49 -10.16 0.81
C ALA A 83 -5.15 -8.87 1.34
N VAL A 84 -5.60 -7.99 0.45
CA VAL A 84 -6.33 -6.75 0.84
C VAL A 84 -7.65 -7.07 1.55
N LYS A 85 -8.36 -8.13 1.17
CA LYS A 85 -9.65 -8.51 1.79
C LYS A 85 -9.52 -9.15 3.17
N GLN A 86 -8.30 -9.54 3.57
CA GLN A 86 -8.03 -10.17 4.86
C GLN A 86 -7.52 -9.18 5.91
N GLN A 87 -7.40 -7.90 5.56
CA GLN A 87 -6.94 -6.84 6.45
C GLN A 87 -8.02 -6.32 7.39
#